data_AF-A0A349D5D9-F1
#
_entry.id   AF-A0A349D5D9-F1
#
_cell.length_a   1.000
_cell.length_b   1.000
_cell.length_c   1.000
_cell.angle_alpha   90.00
_cell.angle_beta   90.00
_cell.angle_gamma   90.00
#
_symmetry.space_group_name_H-M   'P 1'
#
loop_
_entity.id
_entity.type
_entity.pdbx_description
1 polymer ?
#
loop_
_entity_poly.entity_id
_entity_poly.type
_entity_poly.pdbx_seq_one_letter_code
_entity_poly.pdbx_strand_id
1 'polypeptide(L)'
;MMQKHLVVLIIGLSIFFTGQAKEGMWIPSLIQSLNEGDMKTMGMKISAEQLYDFNKSSIKDAVVHFGGGCTSEIISGEGLLLTNHHCGYGRIQAHSSMENNYLKNGFWAMSREEEKSNPGLTATIIVRMEDVTDKILSSIPKEVTQAERNKLIAANIQKVGTESTKGSKYGYIIRPFYYGNQYFMFITEVFKDVRLVGAPPSSIGKFGFDTDNWVWPRHTGDFSIFRIYASPENKPAAYSEDNVPYKPKHFLPINISPEKKGDFTLVYGFPGRTEEYLTSHAVEYLMKKQDPARIAMRDISLGIINKAMAADEATNIKYAAKQSSISNAWKKWRGELKGLNKLDAIEKKRDLERRFEEAIAGKEKYVQYGELMNNFNKTYEE
;
A
#
# COMPACT_ATOMS: atom_id res chain seq x y z
N MET A 1 -21.95 44.46 45.13
CA MET A 1 -22.74 43.37 44.50
C MET A 1 -22.36 43.27 43.02
N MET A 2 -21.11 42.91 42.72
CA MET A 2 -20.56 43.03 41.35
C MET A 2 -19.34 42.14 41.18
N GLN A 3 -19.49 40.82 41.39
CA GLN A 3 -18.37 39.88 41.24
C GLN A 3 -18.80 38.42 41.04
N LYS A 4 -19.96 38.17 40.41
CA LYS A 4 -20.46 36.80 40.16
C LYS A 4 -20.94 36.52 38.73
N HIS A 5 -20.75 37.44 37.78
CA HIS A 5 -21.24 37.27 36.41
C HIS A 5 -20.16 37.16 35.32
N LEU A 6 -18.87 37.15 35.68
CA LEU A 6 -17.78 37.05 34.70
C LEU A 6 -17.18 35.64 34.54
N VAL A 7 -17.78 34.61 35.16
CA VAL A 7 -17.30 33.21 35.07
C VAL A 7 -18.20 32.35 34.17
N VAL A 8 -19.34 32.88 33.71
CA VAL A 8 -20.31 32.13 32.87
C VAL A 8 -20.08 32.33 31.36
N LEU A 9 -19.20 33.27 30.95
CA LEU A 9 -18.96 33.58 29.53
C LEU A 9 -17.67 32.96 28.94
N ILE A 10 -17.00 32.04 29.64
CA ILE A 10 -15.79 31.34 29.16
C ILE A 10 -16.04 29.85 28.87
N ILE A 11 -17.24 29.33 29.16
CA ILE A 11 -17.60 27.91 28.97
C ILE A 11 -18.31 27.66 27.61
N GLY A 12 -18.46 28.70 26.77
CA GLY A 12 -19.20 28.64 25.49
C GLY A 12 -18.37 28.54 24.21
N LEU A 13 -17.06 28.25 24.29
CA LEU A 13 -16.19 28.11 23.11
C LEU A 13 -15.25 26.90 23.21
N SER A 14 -15.73 25.80 23.77
CA SER A 14 -15.20 24.49 23.38
C SER A 14 -15.78 24.16 22.00
N ILE A 15 -15.25 24.81 20.96
CA ILE A 15 -15.34 24.28 19.61
C ILE A 15 -14.66 22.92 19.70
N PHE A 16 -15.47 21.87 19.81
CA PHE A 16 -15.02 20.53 19.49
C PHE A 16 -14.55 20.63 18.04
N PHE A 17 -13.25 20.83 17.84
CA PHE A 17 -12.60 20.39 16.63
C PHE A 17 -12.75 18.87 16.63
N THR A 18 -13.90 18.40 16.15
CA THR A 18 -13.99 17.08 15.56
C THR A 18 -13.05 17.15 14.39
N GLY A 19 -11.78 16.80 14.62
CA GLY A 19 -10.87 16.49 13.54
C GLY A 19 -11.49 15.35 12.77
N GLN A 20 -12.22 15.66 11.70
CA GLN A 20 -12.51 14.68 10.69
C GLN A 20 -11.18 14.39 10.03
N ALA A 21 -10.65 13.19 10.28
CA ALA A 21 -9.65 12.65 9.37
C ALA A 21 -10.30 12.65 7.99
N LYS A 22 -9.77 13.45 7.07
CA LYS A 22 -10.18 13.36 5.67
C LYS A 22 -9.60 12.05 5.14
N GLU A 23 -10.47 11.07 4.95
CA GLU A 23 -10.11 9.78 4.35
C GLU A 23 -9.66 9.98 2.89
N GLY A 24 -8.74 9.16 2.42
CA GLY A 24 -8.31 9.16 1.03
C GLY A 24 -6.85 8.74 0.83
N MET A 25 -6.60 8.08 -0.30
CA MET A 25 -5.26 7.76 -0.78
C MET A 25 -4.97 8.68 -1.96
N TRP A 26 -4.11 9.67 -1.72
CA TRP A 26 -3.91 10.79 -2.64
C TRP A 26 -2.68 10.59 -3.51
N ILE A 27 -2.76 11.06 -4.75
CA ILE A 27 -1.64 11.06 -5.67
C ILE A 27 -0.64 12.15 -5.22
N PRO A 28 0.64 11.81 -4.91
CA PRO A 28 1.59 12.77 -4.35
C PRO A 28 1.80 14.03 -5.20
N SER A 29 1.82 13.89 -6.53
CA SER A 29 1.99 15.02 -7.45
C SER A 29 0.78 15.97 -7.49
N LEU A 30 -0.37 15.57 -6.92
CA LEU A 30 -1.59 16.37 -6.86
C LEU A 30 -1.83 16.97 -5.48
N ILE A 31 -0.98 16.69 -4.48
CA ILE A 31 -1.17 17.17 -3.11
C ILE A 31 -1.20 18.69 -3.04
N GLN A 32 -0.32 19.37 -3.79
CA GLN A 32 -0.25 20.84 -3.79
C GLN A 32 -1.59 21.48 -4.16
N SER A 33 -2.27 20.95 -5.18
CA SER A 33 -3.53 21.51 -5.67
C SER A 33 -4.76 21.03 -4.90
N LEU A 34 -4.73 19.82 -4.34
CA LEU A 34 -5.92 19.18 -3.78
C LEU A 34 -5.97 19.16 -2.25
N ASN A 35 -4.83 19.07 -1.57
CA ASN A 35 -4.80 18.67 -0.16
C ASN A 35 -3.89 19.52 0.74
N GLU A 36 -2.94 20.29 0.20
CA GLU A 36 -1.94 20.98 1.03
C GLU A 36 -2.58 21.91 2.07
N GLY A 37 -3.57 22.73 1.70
CA GLY A 37 -4.25 23.63 2.64
C GLY A 37 -4.91 22.91 3.82
N ASP A 38 -5.55 21.77 3.55
CA ASP A 38 -6.13 20.91 4.58
C ASP A 38 -5.05 20.32 5.48
N MET A 39 -3.98 19.78 4.89
CA MET A 39 -2.86 19.18 5.62
C MET A 39 -2.15 20.21 6.52
N LYS A 40 -1.95 21.45 6.04
CA LYS A 40 -1.41 22.55 6.84
C LYS A 40 -2.31 22.88 8.04
N THR A 41 -3.63 22.89 7.83
CA THR A 41 -4.62 23.11 8.89
C THR A 41 -4.58 21.99 9.94
N MET A 42 -4.31 20.76 9.52
CA MET A 42 -4.12 19.60 10.40
C MET A 42 -2.76 19.57 11.11
N GLY A 43 -1.84 20.50 10.80
CA GLY A 43 -0.55 20.64 11.48
C GLY A 43 0.68 20.32 10.65
N MET A 44 0.54 19.96 9.37
CA MET A 44 1.68 19.74 8.47
C MET A 44 2.55 21.00 8.40
N LYS A 45 3.86 20.85 8.60
CA LYS A 45 4.82 21.97 8.55
C LYS A 45 5.56 22.07 7.22
N ILE A 46 5.87 20.93 6.60
CA ILE A 46 6.52 20.85 5.29
C ILE A 46 5.58 21.24 4.15
N SER A 47 6.10 21.67 3.01
CA SER A 47 5.31 21.95 1.80
C SER A 47 5.01 20.70 0.98
N ALA A 48 4.05 20.78 0.06
CA ALA A 48 3.78 19.70 -0.89
C ALA A 48 5.00 19.36 -1.78
N GLU A 49 5.81 20.36 -2.14
CA GLU A 49 7.06 20.15 -2.90
C GLU A 49 8.09 19.32 -2.13
N GLN A 50 8.12 19.44 -0.79
CA GLN A 50 8.98 18.58 0.03
C GLN A 50 8.50 17.12 0.06
N LEU A 51 7.21 16.87 -0.23
CA LEU A 51 6.67 15.51 -0.39
C LEU A 51 6.98 14.94 -1.77
N TYR A 52 6.72 15.72 -2.81
CA TYR A 52 6.94 15.34 -4.20
C TYR A 52 7.41 16.55 -5.01
N ASP A 53 8.63 16.45 -5.55
CA ASP A 53 9.17 17.35 -6.57
C ASP A 53 9.80 16.49 -7.68
N PHE A 54 9.60 16.89 -8.94
CA PHE A 54 10.17 16.17 -10.08
C PHE A 54 11.64 16.55 -10.35
N ASN A 55 12.01 17.81 -10.13
CA ASN A 55 13.31 18.39 -10.46
C ASN A 55 14.30 18.28 -9.30
N LYS A 56 13.81 18.38 -8.07
CA LYS A 56 14.61 18.38 -6.84
C LYS A 56 14.36 17.12 -6.02
N SER A 57 15.27 16.85 -5.10
CA SER A 57 15.05 15.75 -4.16
C SER A 57 13.93 16.08 -3.17
N SER A 58 13.11 15.09 -2.87
CA SER A 58 11.96 15.18 -1.97
C SER A 58 11.75 13.86 -1.21
N ILE A 59 10.80 13.82 -0.27
CA ILE A 59 10.49 12.63 0.53
C ILE A 59 10.17 11.41 -0.34
N LYS A 60 9.59 11.59 -1.54
CA LYS A 60 9.34 10.49 -2.49
C LYS A 60 10.59 9.64 -2.78
N ASP A 61 11.78 10.25 -2.76
CA ASP A 61 13.03 9.57 -3.10
C ASP A 61 13.49 8.61 -1.99
N ALA A 62 12.95 8.76 -0.78
CA ALA A 62 13.17 7.87 0.35
C ALA A 62 12.05 6.84 0.53
N VAL A 63 10.93 6.95 -0.19
CA VAL A 63 9.80 6.01 -0.12
C VAL A 63 9.90 4.99 -1.25
N VAL A 64 10.06 3.73 -0.90
CA VAL A 64 10.52 2.67 -1.80
C VAL A 64 9.48 1.55 -1.86
N HIS A 65 9.14 1.13 -3.08
CA HIS A 65 8.29 -0.03 -3.28
C HIS A 65 9.12 -1.31 -3.13
N PHE A 66 8.82 -2.07 -2.08
CA PHE A 66 9.59 -3.22 -1.63
C PHE A 66 8.99 -4.52 -2.16
N GLY A 67 9.74 -5.22 -3.01
CA GLY A 67 9.39 -6.56 -3.51
C GLY A 67 8.07 -6.65 -4.28
N GLY A 68 7.50 -5.52 -4.70
CA GLY A 68 6.25 -5.46 -5.47
C GLY A 68 4.96 -5.53 -4.65
N GLY A 69 5.02 -5.52 -3.32
CA GLY A 69 3.81 -5.65 -2.48
C GLY A 69 3.85 -4.95 -1.12
N CYS A 70 4.98 -4.35 -0.74
CA CYS A 70 5.13 -3.61 0.51
C CYS A 70 5.75 -2.24 0.27
N THR A 71 5.69 -1.39 1.28
CA THR A 71 6.45 -0.14 1.33
C THR A 71 7.67 -0.33 2.23
N SER A 72 8.76 0.34 1.90
CA SER A 72 9.92 0.51 2.76
C SER A 72 10.42 1.95 2.66
N GLU A 73 11.21 2.39 3.62
CA GLU A 73 11.75 3.74 3.64
C GLU A 73 13.27 3.75 3.86
N ILE A 74 13.97 4.64 3.16
CA ILE A 74 15.40 4.82 3.30
C ILE A 74 15.67 5.70 4.52
N ILE A 75 16.42 5.19 5.48
CA ILE A 75 16.68 5.83 6.78
C ILE A 75 18.16 6.18 7.01
N SER A 76 19.01 6.03 5.99
CA SER A 76 20.42 6.41 6.06
C SER A 76 21.00 6.85 4.72
N GLY A 77 22.12 7.57 4.75
CA GLY A 77 22.91 7.92 3.57
C GLY A 77 23.60 6.75 2.87
N GLU A 78 23.44 5.52 3.38
CA GLU A 78 24.02 4.28 2.81
C GLU A 78 22.93 3.25 2.48
N GLY A 79 21.73 3.74 2.12
CA GLY A 79 20.69 2.91 1.51
C GLY A 79 20.03 1.91 2.45
N LEU A 80 20.11 2.13 3.77
CA LEU A 80 19.44 1.29 4.75
C LEU A 80 17.93 1.48 4.65
N LEU A 81 17.21 0.37 4.46
CA LEU A 81 15.77 0.29 4.33
C LEU A 81 15.15 -0.22 5.62
N LEU A 82 14.12 0.47 6.10
CA LEU A 82 13.19 -0.02 7.10
C LEU A 82 11.91 -0.51 6.41
N THR A 83 11.40 -1.66 6.80
CA THR A 83 10.10 -2.19 6.36
C THR A 83 9.53 -3.09 7.45
N ASN A 84 8.33 -3.63 7.28
CA ASN A 84 7.76 -4.53 8.27
C ASN A 84 8.47 -5.89 8.28
N HIS A 85 8.47 -6.57 9.44
CA HIS A 85 8.97 -7.93 9.58
C HIS A 85 8.21 -8.88 8.67
N HIS A 86 6.87 -8.72 8.57
CA HIS A 86 6.06 -9.55 7.69
C HIS A 86 6.36 -9.33 6.18
N CYS A 87 6.83 -8.14 5.79
CA CYS A 87 7.27 -7.84 4.43
C CYS A 87 8.61 -8.52 4.10
N GLY A 88 9.55 -8.55 5.05
CA GLY A 88 10.81 -9.28 4.96
C GLY A 88 10.68 -10.79 5.18
N TYR A 89 9.54 -11.28 5.67
CA TYR A 89 9.38 -12.62 6.23
C TYR A 89 9.72 -13.76 5.27
N GLY A 90 9.34 -13.63 3.99
CA GLY A 90 9.71 -14.63 2.98
C GLY A 90 11.22 -14.73 2.76
N ARG A 91 11.95 -13.63 2.97
CA ARG A 91 13.42 -13.58 2.87
C ARG A 91 14.08 -14.13 4.14
N ILE A 92 13.57 -13.77 5.30
CA ILE A 92 14.00 -14.33 6.59
C ILE A 92 13.81 -15.86 6.58
N GLN A 93 12.66 -16.34 6.10
CA GLN A 93 12.37 -17.76 5.91
C GLN A 93 13.35 -18.42 4.94
N ALA A 94 13.61 -17.81 3.78
CA ALA A 94 14.50 -18.38 2.76
C ALA A 94 15.95 -18.58 3.26
N HIS A 95 16.40 -17.75 4.19
CA HIS A 95 17.71 -17.88 4.83
C HIS A 95 17.68 -18.77 6.09
N SER A 96 16.51 -19.16 6.57
CA SER A 96 16.38 -19.95 7.79
C SER A 96 16.57 -21.45 7.52
N SER A 97 17.23 -22.12 8.44
CA SER A 97 17.40 -23.59 8.47
C SER A 97 17.24 -24.13 9.89
N MET A 98 17.34 -25.44 10.06
CA MET A 98 17.35 -26.06 11.40
C MET A 98 18.57 -25.61 12.23
N GLU A 99 19.70 -25.36 11.58
CA GLU A 99 20.93 -24.88 12.21
C GLU A 99 20.87 -23.38 12.49
N ASN A 100 20.43 -22.60 11.50
CA ASN A 100 20.35 -21.15 11.56
C ASN A 100 18.90 -20.69 11.41
N ASN A 101 18.12 -20.81 12.48
CA ASN A 101 16.70 -20.47 12.45
C ASN A 101 16.46 -18.97 12.73
N TYR A 102 16.62 -18.15 11.69
CA TYR A 102 16.43 -16.69 11.80
C TYR A 102 14.98 -16.29 12.09
N LEU A 103 13.98 -17.10 11.70
CA LEU A 103 12.59 -16.89 12.10
C LEU A 103 12.44 -16.92 13.62
N LYS A 104 13.08 -17.87 14.29
CA LYS A 104 13.01 -18.06 15.74
C LYS A 104 13.90 -17.09 16.49
N ASN A 105 15.14 -16.91 16.03
CA ASN A 105 16.20 -16.24 16.79
C ASN A 105 16.45 -14.79 16.35
N GLY A 106 15.87 -14.37 15.22
CA GLY A 106 16.23 -13.13 14.56
C GLY A 106 17.56 -13.26 13.80
N PHE A 107 17.95 -12.18 13.14
CA PHE A 107 19.20 -12.06 12.39
C PHE A 107 19.72 -10.63 12.50
N TRP A 108 21.03 -10.44 12.65
CA TRP A 108 21.68 -9.13 12.67
C TRP A 108 23.07 -9.26 12.04
N ALA A 109 23.26 -8.66 10.88
CA ALA A 109 24.57 -8.55 10.25
C ALA A 109 25.41 -7.52 11.03
N MET A 110 26.54 -7.96 11.58
CA MET A 110 27.48 -7.10 12.32
C MET A 110 28.48 -6.39 11.40
N SER A 111 28.54 -6.81 10.13
CA SER A 111 29.32 -6.15 9.07
C SER A 111 28.57 -6.24 7.73
N ARG A 112 29.06 -5.51 6.71
CA ARG A 112 28.44 -5.48 5.37
C ARG A 112 28.56 -6.83 4.66
N GLU A 113 29.60 -7.58 4.96
CA GLU A 113 29.90 -8.90 4.41
C GLU A 113 28.94 -9.97 4.95
N GLU A 114 28.36 -9.73 6.14
CA GLU A 114 27.38 -10.63 6.75
C GLU A 114 25.97 -10.44 6.19
N GLU A 115 25.68 -9.30 5.54
CA GLU A 115 24.38 -8.98 4.96
C GLU A 115 23.96 -10.01 3.89
N LYS A 116 22.76 -10.56 3.99
CA LYS A 116 22.34 -11.70 3.15
C LYS A 116 21.70 -11.26 1.84
N SER A 117 22.29 -11.64 0.71
CA SER A 117 21.74 -11.39 -0.63
C SER A 117 20.38 -12.07 -0.83
N ASN A 118 19.46 -11.40 -1.53
CA ASN A 118 18.10 -11.90 -1.79
C ASN A 118 17.79 -11.92 -3.29
N PRO A 119 18.14 -13.00 -4.01
CA PRO A 119 17.80 -13.13 -5.42
C PRO A 119 16.30 -12.93 -5.69
N GLY A 120 15.99 -12.07 -6.66
CA GLY A 120 14.61 -11.74 -7.05
C GLY A 120 13.89 -10.74 -6.13
N LEU A 121 14.50 -10.27 -5.04
CA LEU A 121 14.00 -9.10 -4.31
C LEU A 121 14.40 -7.82 -5.05
N THR A 122 13.48 -6.87 -5.13
CA THR A 122 13.74 -5.55 -5.70
C THR A 122 13.32 -4.43 -4.75
N ALA A 123 14.01 -3.31 -4.86
CA ALA A 123 13.66 -2.04 -4.25
C ALA A 123 13.44 -1.03 -5.39
N THR A 124 12.21 -0.51 -5.52
CA THR A 124 11.84 0.36 -6.64
C THR A 124 11.54 1.78 -6.15
N ILE A 125 12.29 2.75 -6.66
CA ILE A 125 12.12 4.17 -6.36
C ILE A 125 11.33 4.85 -7.49
N ILE A 126 10.36 5.70 -7.16
CA ILE A 126 9.60 6.48 -8.15
C ILE A 126 10.37 7.76 -8.50
N VAL A 127 10.85 7.83 -9.74
CA VAL A 127 11.60 8.97 -10.28
C VAL A 127 10.64 10.10 -10.65
N ARG A 128 9.59 9.78 -11.42
CA ARG A 128 8.57 10.72 -11.89
C ARG A 128 7.23 10.02 -12.03
N MET A 129 6.15 10.78 -11.83
CA MET A 129 4.80 10.47 -12.25
C MET A 129 4.35 11.42 -13.38
N GLU A 130 3.60 10.89 -14.34
CA GLU A 130 3.04 11.63 -15.47
C GLU A 130 1.63 11.11 -15.79
N ASP A 131 0.66 12.00 -16.03
CA ASP A 131 -0.62 11.63 -16.61
C ASP A 131 -0.42 11.34 -18.11
N VAL A 132 -0.75 10.12 -18.53
CA VAL A 132 -0.61 9.66 -19.91
C VAL A 132 -1.97 9.23 -20.49
N THR A 133 -3.07 9.63 -19.87
CA THR A 133 -4.44 9.23 -20.24
C THR A 133 -4.71 9.42 -21.73
N ASP A 134 -4.42 10.61 -22.27
CA ASP A 134 -4.64 10.90 -23.69
C ASP A 134 -3.77 10.03 -24.60
N LYS A 135 -2.51 9.76 -24.22
CA LYS A 135 -1.60 8.89 -24.97
C LYS A 135 -2.09 7.44 -25.01
N ILE A 136 -2.85 7.01 -24.01
CA ILE A 136 -3.40 5.65 -23.92
C ILE A 136 -4.77 5.54 -24.58
N LEU A 137 -5.65 6.54 -24.44
CA LEU A 137 -7.06 6.41 -24.80
C LEU A 137 -7.45 7.09 -26.13
N SER A 138 -6.71 8.10 -26.60
CA SER A 138 -7.13 8.92 -27.75
C SER A 138 -7.22 8.14 -29.08
N SER A 139 -6.39 7.11 -29.26
CA SER A 139 -6.37 6.30 -30.48
C SER A 139 -7.40 5.15 -30.47
N ILE A 140 -8.16 4.99 -29.39
CA ILE A 140 -9.08 3.88 -29.24
C ILE A 140 -10.45 4.28 -29.83
N PRO A 141 -10.96 3.58 -30.85
CA PRO A 141 -12.28 3.87 -31.40
C PRO A 141 -13.37 3.71 -30.34
N LYS A 142 -14.43 4.51 -30.43
CA LYS A 142 -15.56 4.45 -29.49
C LYS A 142 -16.34 3.12 -29.59
N GLU A 143 -16.44 2.58 -30.81
CA GLU A 143 -17.21 1.37 -31.10
C GLU A 143 -16.29 0.17 -31.32
N VAL A 144 -15.80 -0.39 -30.22
CA VAL A 144 -15.07 -1.67 -30.20
C VAL A 144 -15.59 -2.53 -29.06
N THR A 145 -15.42 -3.86 -29.18
CA THR A 145 -15.70 -4.76 -28.06
C THR A 145 -14.76 -4.45 -26.89
N GLN A 146 -15.19 -4.77 -25.66
CA GLN A 146 -14.33 -4.58 -24.48
C GLN A 146 -13.01 -5.36 -24.57
N ALA A 147 -13.03 -6.54 -25.19
CA ALA A 147 -11.83 -7.35 -25.41
C ALA A 147 -10.83 -6.65 -26.35
N GLU A 148 -11.30 -6.12 -27.48
CA GLU A 148 -10.45 -5.38 -28.40
C GLU A 148 -9.97 -4.06 -27.79
N ARG A 149 -10.83 -3.35 -27.04
CA ARG A 149 -10.46 -2.17 -26.26
C ARG A 149 -9.28 -2.47 -25.32
N ASN A 150 -9.36 -3.55 -24.54
CA ASN A 150 -8.31 -3.94 -23.60
C ASN A 150 -6.99 -4.27 -24.32
N LYS A 151 -7.07 -4.93 -25.48
CA LYS A 151 -5.90 -5.23 -26.31
C LYS A 151 -5.23 -3.95 -26.83
N LEU A 152 -6.01 -2.99 -27.34
CA LEU A 152 -5.50 -1.70 -27.80
C LEU A 152 -4.86 -0.90 -26.65
N ILE A 153 -5.49 -0.88 -25.47
CA ILE A 153 -4.93 -0.25 -24.26
C ILE A 153 -3.58 -0.89 -23.90
N ALA A 154 -3.49 -2.22 -23.89
CA ALA A 154 -2.25 -2.92 -23.58
C ALA A 154 -1.13 -2.59 -24.58
N ALA A 155 -1.45 -2.53 -25.87
CA ALA A 155 -0.50 -2.13 -26.92
C ALA A 155 -0.04 -0.68 -26.74
N ASN A 156 -0.96 0.25 -26.45
CA ASN A 156 -0.63 1.66 -26.20
C ASN A 156 0.25 1.81 -24.95
N ILE A 157 -0.05 1.08 -23.86
CA ILE A 157 0.77 1.06 -22.64
C ILE A 157 2.20 0.64 -22.96
N GLN A 158 2.37 -0.46 -23.71
CA GLN A 158 3.70 -0.95 -24.08
C GLN A 158 4.46 0.07 -24.92
N LYS A 159 3.80 0.64 -25.94
CA LYS A 159 4.38 1.65 -26.82
C LYS A 159 4.84 2.90 -26.03
N VAL A 160 3.90 3.55 -25.33
CA VAL A 160 4.15 4.80 -24.59
C VAL A 160 5.23 4.60 -23.53
N GLY A 161 5.19 3.50 -22.79
CA GLY A 161 6.19 3.20 -21.78
C GLY A 161 7.59 2.98 -22.37
N THR A 162 7.68 2.17 -23.43
CA THR A 162 8.96 1.85 -24.08
C THR A 162 9.60 3.08 -24.71
N GLU A 163 8.81 3.95 -25.34
CA GLU A 163 9.27 5.23 -25.86
C GLU A 163 9.77 6.14 -24.74
N SER A 164 9.07 6.18 -23.60
CA SER A 164 9.41 7.05 -22.46
C SER A 164 10.70 6.68 -21.74
N THR A 165 11.14 5.41 -21.82
CA THR A 165 12.39 4.95 -21.21
C THR A 165 13.49 4.63 -22.22
N LYS A 166 13.25 4.88 -23.51
CA LYS A 166 14.20 4.56 -24.59
C LYS A 166 15.54 5.23 -24.35
N GLY A 167 16.63 4.46 -24.44
CA GLY A 167 17.99 4.95 -24.22
C GLY A 167 18.34 5.27 -22.75
N SER A 168 17.44 5.00 -21.81
CA SER A 168 17.67 5.17 -20.38
C SER A 168 17.86 3.82 -19.67
N LYS A 169 18.32 3.85 -18.41
CA LYS A 169 18.34 2.69 -17.51
C LYS A 169 17.11 2.62 -16.59
N TYR A 170 16.16 3.55 -16.75
CA TYR A 170 14.94 3.58 -15.96
C TYR A 170 13.92 2.55 -16.46
N GLY A 171 13.07 2.08 -15.55
CA GLY A 171 11.87 1.34 -15.87
C GLY A 171 10.66 2.25 -15.99
N TYR A 172 9.54 1.68 -16.42
CA TYR A 172 8.24 2.33 -16.36
C TYR A 172 7.18 1.38 -15.81
N ILE A 173 6.17 1.95 -15.18
CA ILE A 173 4.94 1.27 -14.81
C ILE A 173 3.80 2.18 -15.24
N ILE A 174 2.85 1.69 -16.05
CA ILE A 174 1.62 2.41 -16.34
C ILE A 174 0.47 1.68 -15.66
N ARG A 175 -0.37 2.42 -14.92
CA ARG A 175 -1.51 1.86 -14.20
C ARG A 175 -2.79 2.64 -14.50
N PRO A 176 -3.93 1.94 -14.62
CA PRO A 176 -5.22 2.58 -14.66
C PRO A 176 -5.56 3.15 -13.28
N PHE A 177 -6.14 4.35 -13.28
CA PHE A 177 -6.78 5.01 -12.15
C PHE A 177 -8.26 5.17 -12.48
N TYR A 178 -9.10 5.29 -11.44
CA TYR A 178 -10.55 5.47 -11.59
C TYR A 178 -11.18 4.45 -12.54
N TYR A 179 -10.92 3.15 -12.33
CA TYR A 179 -11.40 2.05 -13.18
C TYR A 179 -11.04 2.17 -14.67
N GLY A 180 -9.91 2.82 -15.00
CA GLY A 180 -9.43 2.98 -16.38
C GLY A 180 -9.93 4.24 -17.07
N ASN A 181 -10.54 5.18 -16.33
CA ASN A 181 -10.84 6.51 -16.85
C ASN A 181 -9.60 7.40 -16.94
N GLN A 182 -8.53 7.08 -16.19
CA GLN A 182 -7.23 7.75 -16.28
C GLN A 182 -6.09 6.75 -16.26
N TYR A 183 -4.94 7.14 -16.79
CA TYR A 183 -3.72 6.34 -16.78
C TYR A 183 -2.53 7.20 -16.35
N PHE A 184 -1.88 6.78 -15.26
CA PHE A 184 -0.63 7.41 -14.81
C PHE A 184 0.56 6.50 -15.12
N MET A 185 1.61 7.11 -15.66
CA MET A 185 2.91 6.50 -15.86
C MET A 185 3.84 6.90 -14.72
N PHE A 186 4.54 5.91 -14.18
CA PHE A 186 5.58 6.05 -13.18
C PHE A 186 6.90 5.66 -13.83
N ILE A 187 7.84 6.59 -13.92
CA ILE A 187 9.23 6.28 -14.26
C ILE A 187 9.93 5.82 -12.99
N THR A 188 10.63 4.69 -13.08
CA THR A 188 11.16 3.99 -11.91
C THR A 188 12.64 3.70 -12.01
N GLU A 189 13.29 3.64 -10.86
CA GLU A 189 14.65 3.12 -10.70
C GLU A 189 14.57 1.83 -9.88
N VAL A 190 14.95 0.69 -10.47
CA VAL A 190 14.70 -0.65 -9.91
C VAL A 190 16.01 -1.30 -9.50
N PHE A 191 16.31 -1.30 -8.21
CA PHE A 191 17.47 -1.98 -7.63
C PHE A 191 17.19 -3.47 -7.44
N LYS A 192 18.15 -4.31 -7.83
CA LYS A 192 18.02 -5.79 -7.84
C LYS A 192 18.97 -6.49 -6.88
N ASP A 193 19.84 -5.75 -6.20
CA ASP A 193 20.67 -6.23 -5.10
C ASP A 193 20.17 -5.56 -3.81
N VAL A 194 19.35 -6.31 -3.07
CA VAL A 194 18.76 -5.86 -1.80
C VAL A 194 19.06 -6.92 -0.75
N ARG A 195 19.86 -6.56 0.25
CA ARG A 195 20.39 -7.51 1.23
C ARG A 195 19.68 -7.38 2.56
N LEU A 196 19.46 -8.50 3.25
CA LEU A 196 18.89 -8.52 4.60
C LEU A 196 19.99 -8.11 5.58
N VAL A 197 19.69 -7.12 6.42
CA VAL A 197 20.62 -6.59 7.44
C VAL A 197 20.19 -7.00 8.83
N GLY A 198 18.90 -6.93 9.13
CA GLY A 198 18.40 -7.17 10.48
C GLY A 198 16.95 -7.60 10.53
N ALA A 199 16.62 -8.50 11.45
CA ALA A 199 15.26 -8.86 11.78
C ALA A 199 15.19 -9.29 13.25
N PRO A 200 14.21 -8.79 14.02
CA PRO A 200 13.95 -9.33 15.35
C PRO A 200 13.45 -10.78 15.25
N PRO A 201 13.52 -11.56 16.35
CA PRO A 201 12.87 -12.87 16.40
C PRO A 201 11.36 -12.73 16.17
N SER A 202 10.71 -13.77 15.62
CA SER A 202 9.26 -13.75 15.35
C SER A 202 8.42 -13.53 16.59
N SER A 203 8.92 -13.87 17.78
CA SER A 203 8.28 -13.56 19.05
C SER A 203 8.10 -12.05 19.29
N ILE A 204 8.93 -11.20 18.66
CA ILE A 204 8.81 -9.73 18.67
C ILE A 204 8.17 -9.26 17.36
N GLY A 205 8.75 -9.66 16.23
CA GLY A 205 8.34 -9.24 14.89
C GLY A 205 6.91 -9.60 14.51
N LYS A 206 6.34 -10.61 15.18
CA LYS A 206 4.95 -11.07 15.04
C LYS A 206 4.34 -11.43 16.38
N PHE A 207 4.68 -10.70 17.46
CA PHE A 207 4.06 -10.89 18.77
C PHE A 207 2.53 -10.92 18.68
N GLY A 208 1.90 -11.88 19.36
CA GLY A 208 0.47 -12.18 19.27
C GLY A 208 0.04 -12.97 18.02
N PHE A 209 0.96 -13.16 17.06
CA PHE A 209 0.81 -13.91 15.81
C PHE A 209 -0.54 -13.68 15.15
N ASP A 210 -1.29 -14.76 14.93
CA ASP A 210 -2.59 -14.70 14.31
C ASP A 210 -3.53 -13.94 15.23
N THR A 211 -3.66 -14.31 16.51
CA THR A 211 -4.60 -13.72 17.50
C THR A 211 -4.68 -12.20 17.42
N ASP A 212 -3.55 -11.51 17.46
CA ASP A 212 -3.49 -10.05 17.50
C ASP A 212 -3.51 -9.40 16.10
N ASN A 213 -3.38 -10.18 15.03
CA ASN A 213 -3.46 -9.64 13.68
C ASN A 213 -4.85 -9.01 13.43
N TRP A 214 -4.86 -7.80 12.86
CA TRP A 214 -6.01 -6.90 12.71
C TRP A 214 -6.66 -6.41 14.02
N VAL A 215 -5.97 -6.48 15.16
CA VAL A 215 -6.45 -6.00 16.47
C VAL A 215 -5.66 -4.78 16.96
N TRP A 216 -6.38 -3.87 17.61
CA TRP A 216 -5.86 -2.81 18.48
C TRP A 216 -6.51 -2.96 19.88
N PRO A 217 -5.79 -2.80 21.02
CA PRO A 217 -4.37 -2.45 21.19
C PRO A 217 -3.38 -3.43 20.56
N ARG A 218 -2.17 -2.97 20.24
CA ARG A 218 -1.12 -3.78 19.60
C ARG A 218 0.24 -3.56 20.25
N HIS A 219 1.01 -4.64 20.38
CA HIS A 219 2.34 -4.65 21.00
C HIS A 219 3.41 -5.37 20.14
N THR A 220 3.22 -5.39 18.82
CA THR A 220 4.12 -6.08 17.89
C THR A 220 5.24 -5.15 17.42
N GLY A 221 6.50 -5.58 17.55
CA GLY A 221 7.66 -4.89 16.96
C GLY A 221 7.86 -5.29 15.49
N ASP A 222 6.88 -5.01 14.64
CA ASP A 222 6.82 -5.48 13.24
C ASP A 222 7.76 -4.70 12.32
N PHE A 223 9.07 -4.98 12.39
CA PHE A 223 10.07 -4.39 11.50
C PHE A 223 11.14 -5.39 11.05
N SER A 224 11.74 -5.10 9.90
CA SER A 224 12.98 -5.71 9.42
C SER A 224 13.77 -4.68 8.62
N ILE A 225 15.08 -4.92 8.51
CA ILE A 225 16.04 -3.98 7.94
C ILE A 225 16.73 -4.64 6.76
N PHE A 226 16.75 -3.93 5.64
CA PHE A 226 17.46 -4.31 4.42
C PHE A 226 18.41 -3.20 4.00
N ARG A 227 19.24 -3.44 2.99
CA ARG A 227 20.07 -2.41 2.35
C ARG A 227 20.02 -2.54 0.85
N ILE A 228 19.90 -1.41 0.16
CA ILE A 228 20.05 -1.34 -1.29
C ILE A 228 21.55 -1.30 -1.63
N TYR A 229 21.96 -2.17 -2.55
CA TYR A 229 23.28 -2.15 -3.18
C TYR A 229 23.17 -1.68 -4.63
N ALA A 230 24.23 -1.03 -5.09
CA ALA A 230 24.34 -0.43 -6.42
C ALA A 230 25.73 -0.70 -7.03
N SER A 231 25.87 -0.47 -8.33
CA SER A 231 27.19 -0.43 -8.95
C SER A 231 28.06 0.69 -8.35
N PRO A 232 29.38 0.68 -8.55
CA PRO A 232 30.27 1.76 -8.10
C PRO A 232 29.84 3.17 -8.55
N GLU A 233 29.12 3.29 -9.67
CA GLU A 233 28.54 4.53 -10.20
C GLU A 233 27.20 4.90 -9.55
N ASN A 234 26.83 4.24 -8.45
CA ASN A 234 25.58 4.41 -7.72
C ASN A 234 24.32 4.15 -8.59
N LYS A 235 24.40 3.16 -9.49
CA LYS A 235 23.31 2.76 -10.38
C LYS A 235 22.73 1.40 -10.02
N PRO A 236 21.45 1.12 -10.36
CA PRO A 236 20.90 -0.20 -10.19
C PRO A 236 21.71 -1.27 -10.92
N ALA A 237 22.09 -2.31 -10.19
CA ALA A 237 22.81 -3.46 -10.71
C ALA A 237 22.14 -4.75 -10.24
N ALA A 238 22.41 -5.85 -10.96
CA ALA A 238 22.23 -7.18 -10.39
C ALA A 238 23.25 -7.40 -9.26
N TYR A 239 23.06 -8.45 -8.46
CA TYR A 239 24.03 -8.81 -7.43
C TYR A 239 25.45 -8.94 -8.01
N SER A 240 26.40 -8.33 -7.31
CA SER A 240 27.84 -8.47 -7.50
C SER A 240 28.53 -8.28 -6.16
N GLU A 241 29.67 -8.93 -5.97
CA GLU A 241 30.53 -8.70 -4.80
C GLU A 241 31.13 -7.29 -4.80
N ASP A 242 31.31 -6.70 -5.99
CA ASP A 242 31.83 -5.34 -6.18
C ASP A 242 30.78 -4.24 -5.94
N ASN A 243 29.50 -4.62 -5.77
CA ASN A 243 28.47 -3.64 -5.50
C ASN A 243 28.71 -2.96 -4.14
N VAL A 244 28.40 -1.67 -4.07
CA VAL A 244 28.55 -0.85 -2.86
C VAL A 244 27.18 -0.41 -2.33
N PRO A 245 27.07 -0.04 -1.04
CA PRO A 245 25.86 0.57 -0.50
C PRO A 245 25.38 1.75 -1.35
N TYR A 246 24.09 1.73 -1.71
CA TYR A 246 23.46 2.79 -2.48
C TYR A 246 23.46 4.10 -1.68
N LYS A 247 23.87 5.19 -2.33
CA LYS A 247 23.80 6.55 -1.79
C LYS A 247 22.51 7.21 -2.30
N PRO A 248 21.47 7.36 -1.45
CA PRO A 248 20.18 7.86 -1.91
C PRO A 248 20.20 9.37 -2.12
N LYS A 249 19.24 9.87 -2.91
CA LYS A 249 19.01 11.32 -3.06
C LYS A 249 18.44 11.95 -1.79
N HIS A 250 17.65 11.17 -1.04
CA HIS A 250 17.03 11.55 0.22
C HIS A 250 16.99 10.37 1.19
N PHE A 251 17.01 10.62 2.49
CA PHE A 251 16.71 9.63 3.52
C PHE A 251 15.95 10.31 4.66
N LEU A 252 15.11 9.54 5.35
CA LEU A 252 14.27 10.07 6.41
C LEU A 252 15.05 10.10 7.74
N PRO A 253 15.17 11.26 8.40
CA PRO A 253 15.71 11.31 9.76
C PRO A 253 14.73 10.64 10.73
N ILE A 254 15.27 9.89 11.69
CA ILE A 254 14.47 9.23 12.72
C ILE A 254 14.32 10.18 13.90
N ASN A 255 13.07 10.52 14.24
CA ASN A 255 12.75 11.27 15.44
C ASN A 255 12.49 10.31 16.60
N ILE A 256 13.28 10.41 17.68
CA ILE A 256 13.14 9.62 18.90
C ILE A 256 12.41 10.36 20.03
N SER A 257 11.85 11.54 19.72
CA SER A 257 11.03 12.30 20.66
C SER A 257 9.68 11.61 20.87
N PRO A 258 9.06 11.73 22.05
CA PRO A 258 7.75 11.12 22.31
C PRO A 258 6.66 11.75 21.44
N GLU A 259 5.81 10.89 20.87
CA GLU A 259 4.61 11.26 20.13
C GLU A 259 3.49 11.71 21.09
N LYS A 260 2.63 12.61 20.63
CA LYS A 260 1.48 13.10 21.38
C LYS A 260 0.19 12.88 20.61
N LYS A 261 -0.90 12.65 21.35
CA LYS A 261 -2.24 12.60 20.76
C LYS A 261 -2.53 13.92 20.03
N GLY A 262 -2.90 13.81 18.75
CA GLY A 262 -3.21 14.96 17.90
C GLY A 262 -2.03 15.46 17.07
N ASP A 263 -0.85 14.85 17.18
CA ASP A 263 0.25 15.15 16.26
C ASP A 263 -0.15 14.80 14.82
N PHE A 264 0.27 15.64 13.88
CA PHE A 264 0.06 15.41 12.46
C PHE A 264 0.88 14.19 12.01
N THR A 265 0.22 13.25 11.36
CA THR A 265 0.86 12.06 10.79
C THR A 265 0.61 11.99 9.29
N LEU A 266 1.68 11.77 8.52
CA LEU A 266 1.60 11.45 7.09
C LEU A 266 2.11 10.04 6.86
N VAL A 267 1.32 9.23 6.17
CA VAL A 267 1.73 7.91 5.69
C VAL A 267 1.88 7.98 4.17
N TYR A 268 3.07 7.66 3.67
CA TYR A 268 3.39 7.63 2.25
C TYR A 268 3.83 6.22 1.88
N GLY A 269 3.05 5.54 1.03
CA GLY A 269 3.42 4.23 0.51
C GLY A 269 2.66 3.83 -0.74
N PHE A 270 2.63 2.53 -0.98
CA PHE A 270 2.07 1.90 -2.19
C PHE A 270 0.86 1.04 -1.82
N PRO A 271 -0.32 1.63 -1.56
CA PRO A 271 -1.52 0.85 -1.29
C PRO A 271 -1.87 -0.03 -2.50
N GLY A 272 -2.17 -1.31 -2.24
CA GLY A 272 -2.34 -2.30 -3.31
C GLY A 272 -3.63 -2.12 -4.12
N ARG A 273 -4.80 -2.24 -3.46
CA ARG A 273 -6.11 -2.11 -4.10
C ARG A 273 -7.15 -1.65 -3.08
N THR A 274 -8.00 -0.72 -3.50
CA THR A 274 -9.25 -0.34 -2.83
C THR A 274 -10.39 -0.41 -3.84
N GLU A 275 -11.62 -0.54 -3.34
CA GLU A 275 -12.82 -0.67 -4.17
C GLU A 275 -13.96 0.22 -3.63
N GLU A 276 -13.64 1.47 -3.29
CA GLU A 276 -14.56 2.39 -2.60
C GLU A 276 -15.84 2.71 -3.39
N TYR A 277 -15.81 2.55 -4.72
CA TYR A 277 -16.90 2.87 -5.63
C TYR A 277 -17.72 1.65 -6.07
N LEU A 278 -17.61 0.52 -5.36
CA LEU A 278 -18.49 -0.62 -5.57
C LEU A 278 -19.96 -0.28 -5.30
N THR A 279 -20.85 -0.89 -6.07
CA THR A 279 -22.30 -0.85 -5.90
C THR A 279 -22.74 -1.71 -4.70
N SER A 280 -23.97 -1.49 -4.23
CA SER A 280 -24.64 -2.28 -3.22
C SER A 280 -24.70 -3.76 -3.64
N HIS A 281 -25.00 -4.05 -4.90
CA HIS A 281 -24.98 -5.41 -5.46
C HIS A 281 -23.61 -6.08 -5.32
N ALA A 282 -22.53 -5.36 -5.64
CA ALA A 282 -21.16 -5.86 -5.52
C ALA A 282 -20.76 -6.14 -4.06
N VAL A 283 -21.10 -5.21 -3.16
CA VAL A 283 -20.86 -5.37 -1.71
C VAL A 283 -21.68 -6.55 -1.16
N GLU A 284 -22.93 -6.70 -1.60
CA GLU A 284 -23.80 -7.81 -1.20
C GLU A 284 -23.25 -9.16 -1.69
N TYR A 285 -22.82 -9.26 -2.95
CA TYR A 285 -22.17 -10.46 -3.47
C TYR A 285 -20.90 -10.81 -2.69
N LEU A 286 -20.06 -9.79 -2.42
CA LEU A 286 -18.84 -9.96 -1.62
C LEU A 286 -19.19 -10.54 -0.25
N MET A 287 -20.16 -9.96 0.44
CA MET A 287 -20.55 -10.33 1.79
C MET A 287 -21.23 -11.70 1.88
N LYS A 288 -22.12 -12.02 0.93
CA LYS A 288 -22.98 -13.21 0.99
C LYS A 288 -22.40 -14.43 0.27
N LYS A 289 -21.47 -14.25 -0.67
CA LYS A 289 -20.94 -15.33 -1.52
C LYS A 289 -19.42 -15.43 -1.45
N GLN A 290 -18.73 -14.37 -1.88
CA GLN A 290 -17.29 -14.42 -2.12
C GLN A 290 -16.48 -14.67 -0.85
N ASP A 291 -16.64 -13.80 0.14
CA ASP A 291 -15.82 -13.84 1.35
C ASP A 291 -16.14 -15.03 2.24
N PRO A 292 -17.42 -15.44 2.46
CA PRO A 292 -17.73 -16.69 3.14
C PRO A 292 -17.05 -17.92 2.51
N ALA A 293 -17.07 -18.04 1.18
CA ALA A 293 -16.42 -19.15 0.48
C ALA A 293 -14.89 -19.12 0.66
N ARG A 294 -14.29 -17.94 0.54
CA ARG A 294 -12.84 -17.74 0.75
C ARG A 294 -12.40 -18.05 2.19
N ILE A 295 -13.21 -17.70 3.17
CA ILE A 295 -12.98 -17.99 4.60
C ILE A 295 -13.04 -19.50 4.82
N ALA A 296 -14.11 -20.17 4.36
CA ALA A 296 -14.28 -21.61 4.54
C ALA A 296 -13.12 -22.43 3.95
N MET A 297 -12.66 -22.08 2.74
CA MET A 297 -11.50 -22.74 2.12
C MET A 297 -10.22 -22.55 2.95
N ARG A 298 -10.04 -21.38 3.57
CA ARG A 298 -8.86 -21.09 4.40
C ARG A 298 -8.95 -21.70 5.79
N ASP A 299 -10.13 -21.85 6.37
CA ASP A 299 -10.32 -22.61 7.61
C ASP A 299 -9.78 -24.03 7.47
N ILE A 300 -10.13 -24.70 6.36
CA ILE A 300 -9.63 -26.05 6.05
C ILE A 300 -8.11 -26.03 5.87
N SER A 301 -7.61 -25.12 5.04
CA SER A 301 -6.18 -25.01 4.73
C SER A 301 -5.34 -24.77 5.99
N LEU A 302 -5.73 -23.81 6.83
CA LEU A 302 -5.05 -23.47 8.07
C LEU A 302 -5.18 -24.59 9.10
N GLY A 303 -6.33 -25.26 9.17
CA GLY A 303 -6.53 -26.41 10.05
C GLY A 303 -5.54 -27.56 9.79
N ILE A 304 -5.16 -27.78 8.53
CA ILE A 304 -4.16 -28.79 8.13
C ILE A 304 -2.74 -28.25 8.34
N ILE A 305 -2.45 -27.07 7.79
CA ILE A 305 -1.10 -26.48 7.80
C ILE A 305 -0.63 -26.26 9.24
N ASN A 306 -1.48 -25.69 10.11
CA ASN A 306 -1.09 -25.41 11.50
C ASN A 306 -0.78 -26.70 12.28
N LYS A 307 -1.55 -27.78 12.06
CA LYS A 307 -1.28 -29.09 12.69
C LYS A 307 0.06 -29.67 12.24
N ALA A 308 0.36 -29.59 10.95
CA ALA A 308 1.63 -30.08 10.40
C ALA A 308 2.83 -29.26 10.92
N MET A 309 2.70 -27.93 10.97
CA MET A 309 3.75 -27.05 11.50
C MET A 309 3.99 -27.27 12.99
N ALA A 310 2.94 -27.52 13.79
CA ALA A 310 3.07 -27.77 15.22
C ALA A 310 3.76 -29.11 15.55
N ALA A 311 3.72 -30.07 14.62
CA ALA A 311 4.28 -31.40 14.81
C ALA A 311 5.77 -31.51 14.45
N ASP A 312 6.30 -30.63 13.59
CA ASP A 312 7.66 -30.72 13.06
C ASP A 312 8.26 -29.32 12.77
N GLU A 313 9.41 -29.03 13.38
CA GLU A 313 10.10 -27.73 13.22
C GLU A 313 10.59 -27.51 11.78
N ALA A 314 11.04 -28.55 11.08
CA ALA A 314 11.46 -28.40 9.69
C ALA A 314 10.29 -28.01 8.79
N THR A 315 9.10 -28.56 9.05
CA THR A 315 7.84 -28.20 8.40
C THR A 315 7.41 -26.79 8.79
N ASN A 316 7.53 -26.41 10.07
CA ASN A 316 7.29 -25.05 10.54
C ASN A 316 8.10 -24.04 9.72
N ILE A 317 9.41 -24.24 9.58
CA ILE A 317 10.27 -23.37 8.77
C ILE A 317 9.81 -23.34 7.31
N LYS A 318 9.53 -24.50 6.68
CA LYS A 318 9.13 -24.59 5.27
C LYS A 318 7.79 -23.91 4.97
N TYR A 319 6.83 -23.94 5.90
CA TYR A 319 5.48 -23.42 5.68
C TYR A 319 5.22 -22.06 6.32
N ALA A 320 6.11 -21.54 7.17
CA ALA A 320 5.93 -20.29 7.91
C ALA A 320 5.37 -19.13 7.05
N ALA A 321 5.99 -18.81 5.91
CA ALA A 321 5.53 -17.70 5.06
C ALA A 321 4.19 -17.99 4.37
N LYS A 322 3.97 -19.23 3.92
CA LYS A 322 2.72 -19.64 3.28
C LYS A 322 1.56 -19.57 4.27
N GLN A 323 1.74 -20.13 5.48
CA GLN A 323 0.77 -20.07 6.55
C GLN A 323 0.42 -18.63 6.91
N SER A 324 1.43 -17.77 7.08
CA SER A 324 1.25 -16.35 7.43
C SER A 324 0.41 -15.60 6.39
N SER A 325 0.70 -15.83 5.10
CA SER A 325 -0.04 -15.20 4.00
C SER A 325 -1.51 -15.64 3.96
N ILE A 326 -1.76 -16.95 4.14
CA ILE A 326 -3.12 -17.51 4.18
C ILE A 326 -3.89 -16.95 5.38
N SER A 327 -3.28 -16.96 6.57
CA SER A 327 -3.91 -16.51 7.82
C SER A 327 -4.21 -15.00 7.80
N ASN A 328 -3.31 -14.19 7.24
CA ASN A 328 -3.53 -12.76 7.09
C ASN A 328 -4.78 -12.43 6.26
N ALA A 329 -4.92 -13.07 5.09
CA ALA A 329 -6.10 -12.89 4.24
C ALA A 329 -7.37 -13.43 4.89
N TRP A 330 -7.29 -14.60 5.55
CA TRP A 330 -8.40 -15.20 6.29
C TRP A 330 -8.95 -14.25 7.36
N LYS A 331 -8.07 -13.67 8.20
CA LYS A 331 -8.49 -12.69 9.22
C LYS A 331 -9.04 -11.41 8.62
N LYS A 332 -8.42 -10.90 7.56
CA LYS A 332 -8.88 -9.71 6.85
C LYS A 332 -10.34 -9.87 6.43
N TRP A 333 -10.69 -10.94 5.73
CA TRP A 333 -12.07 -11.16 5.24
C TRP A 333 -13.07 -11.36 6.39
N ARG A 334 -12.68 -12.02 7.48
CA ARG A 334 -13.54 -12.09 8.68
C ARG A 334 -13.79 -10.71 9.29
N GLY A 335 -12.76 -9.87 9.33
CA GLY A 335 -12.85 -8.48 9.79
C GLY A 335 -13.70 -7.62 8.86
N GLU A 336 -13.52 -7.76 7.55
CA GLU A 336 -14.27 -7.08 6.49
C GLU A 336 -15.76 -7.40 6.60
N LEU A 337 -16.15 -8.68 6.66
CA LEU A 337 -17.55 -9.08 6.87
C LEU A 337 -18.13 -8.48 8.16
N LYS A 338 -17.37 -8.52 9.27
CA LYS A 338 -17.82 -7.95 10.55
C LYS A 338 -18.02 -6.44 10.45
N GLY A 339 -17.10 -5.73 9.80
CA GLY A 339 -17.14 -4.28 9.61
C GLY A 339 -18.29 -3.86 8.71
N LEU A 340 -18.44 -4.50 7.54
CA LEU A 340 -19.49 -4.20 6.58
C LEU A 340 -20.89 -4.42 7.17
N ASN A 341 -21.08 -5.52 7.92
CA ASN A 341 -22.34 -5.76 8.63
C ASN A 341 -22.60 -4.71 9.73
N LYS A 342 -21.59 -4.39 10.56
CA LYS A 342 -21.76 -3.43 11.65
C LYS A 342 -22.07 -2.01 11.16
N LEU A 343 -21.51 -1.63 10.01
CA LEU A 343 -21.63 -0.29 9.45
C LEU A 343 -22.79 -0.14 8.47
N ASP A 344 -23.59 -1.19 8.29
CA ASP A 344 -24.68 -1.27 7.31
C ASP A 344 -24.24 -0.81 5.91
N ALA A 345 -23.13 -1.39 5.44
CA ALA A 345 -22.46 -0.92 4.24
C ALA A 345 -23.32 -1.03 2.97
N ILE A 346 -24.21 -2.03 2.91
CA ILE A 346 -25.12 -2.22 1.77
C ILE A 346 -26.11 -1.06 1.69
N GLU A 347 -26.77 -0.69 2.79
CA GLU A 347 -27.69 0.45 2.81
C GLU A 347 -26.98 1.77 2.52
N LYS A 348 -25.77 1.96 3.03
CA LYS A 348 -24.95 3.14 2.67
C LYS A 348 -24.65 3.22 1.18
N LYS A 349 -24.45 2.09 0.49
CA LYS A 349 -24.30 2.07 -0.96
C LYS A 349 -25.63 2.35 -1.67
N ARG A 350 -26.74 1.77 -1.22
CA ARG A 350 -28.09 2.08 -1.75
C ARG A 350 -28.42 3.57 -1.63
N ASP A 351 -28.06 4.21 -0.52
CA ASP A 351 -28.22 5.65 -0.31
C ASP A 351 -27.35 6.49 -1.27
N LEU A 352 -26.15 6.00 -1.59
CA LEU A 352 -25.30 6.65 -2.59
C LEU A 352 -25.86 6.48 -4.00
N GLU A 353 -26.39 5.30 -4.32
CA GLU A 353 -27.00 4.97 -5.61
C GLU A 353 -28.25 5.78 -5.86
N ARG A 354 -29.14 5.93 -4.86
CA ARG A 354 -30.32 6.81 -4.96
C ARG A 354 -29.94 8.25 -5.25
N ARG A 355 -28.95 8.79 -4.53
CA ARG A 355 -28.43 10.15 -4.78
C ARG A 355 -27.79 10.28 -6.16
N PHE A 356 -27.15 9.22 -6.66
CA PHE A 356 -26.60 9.18 -8.01
C PHE A 356 -27.72 9.23 -9.06
N GLU A 357 -28.74 8.38 -8.93
CA GLU A 357 -29.90 8.33 -9.83
C GLU A 357 -30.64 9.67 -9.87
N GLU A 358 -30.90 10.28 -8.69
CA GLU A 358 -31.45 11.63 -8.57
C GLU A 358 -30.56 12.68 -9.25
N ALA A 359 -29.24 12.57 -9.09
CA ALA A 359 -28.31 13.52 -9.68
C ALA A 359 -28.23 13.44 -11.22
N ILE A 360 -28.56 12.29 -11.82
CA ILE A 360 -28.56 12.12 -13.29
C ILE A 360 -29.94 12.28 -13.93
N ALA A 361 -31.02 12.16 -13.17
CA ALA A 361 -32.39 12.21 -13.66
C ALA A 361 -32.67 13.49 -14.49
N GLY A 362 -33.27 13.31 -15.67
CA GLY A 362 -33.66 14.40 -16.57
C GLY A 362 -32.51 15.17 -17.21
N LYS A 363 -31.25 14.76 -17.02
CA LYS A 363 -30.07 15.44 -17.60
C LYS A 363 -29.57 14.72 -18.83
N GLU A 364 -29.74 15.34 -20.00
CA GLU A 364 -29.33 14.78 -21.30
C GLU A 364 -27.88 14.30 -21.32
N LYS A 365 -26.95 15.06 -20.72
CA LYS A 365 -25.52 14.70 -20.62
C LYS A 365 -25.22 13.40 -19.87
N TYR A 366 -26.19 12.84 -19.13
CA TYR A 366 -26.04 11.63 -18.33
C TYR A 366 -26.98 10.50 -18.76
N VAL A 367 -27.66 10.62 -19.91
CA VAL A 367 -28.60 9.60 -20.40
C VAL A 367 -27.97 8.21 -20.51
N GLN A 368 -26.69 8.14 -20.90
CA GLN A 368 -25.92 6.90 -21.01
C GLN A 368 -25.72 6.16 -19.67
N TYR A 369 -25.98 6.82 -18.53
CA TYR A 369 -25.82 6.24 -17.20
C TYR A 369 -27.11 5.73 -16.57
N GLY A 370 -28.27 6.00 -17.20
CA GLY A 370 -29.59 5.69 -16.62
C GLY A 370 -29.83 4.21 -16.33
N GLU A 371 -29.27 3.31 -17.13
CA GLU A 371 -29.44 1.85 -16.99
C GLU A 371 -28.33 1.17 -16.17
N LEU A 372 -27.38 1.93 -15.61
CA LEU A 372 -26.22 1.33 -14.92
C LEU A 372 -26.64 0.43 -13.75
N MET A 373 -27.53 0.90 -12.87
CA MET A 373 -27.93 0.13 -11.69
C MET A 373 -28.71 -1.14 -12.08
N ASN A 374 -29.61 -1.05 -13.07
CA ASN A 374 -30.32 -2.20 -13.61
C ASN A 374 -29.36 -3.24 -14.19
N ASN A 375 -28.37 -2.79 -14.97
CA ASN A 375 -27.36 -3.68 -15.55
C ASN A 375 -26.50 -4.34 -14.46
N PHE A 376 -26.09 -3.61 -13.43
CA PHE A 376 -25.38 -4.20 -12.29
C PHE A 376 -26.22 -5.23 -11.57
N ASN A 377 -27.50 -4.95 -11.28
CA ASN A 377 -28.38 -5.91 -10.62
C ASN A 377 -28.45 -7.22 -11.43
N LYS A 378 -28.73 -7.12 -12.73
CA LYS A 378 -28.79 -8.29 -13.62
C LYS A 378 -27.48 -9.07 -13.64
N THR A 379 -26.34 -8.40 -13.79
CA THR A 379 -25.03 -9.07 -13.85
C THR A 379 -24.64 -9.74 -12.53
N TYR A 380 -25.06 -9.23 -11.38
CA TYR A 380 -24.76 -9.86 -10.08
C TYR A 380 -25.76 -10.96 -9.69
N GLU A 381 -26.92 -11.02 -10.34
CA GLU A 381 -27.89 -12.11 -10.19
C GLU A 381 -27.54 -13.35 -11.06
N GLU A 382 -26.93 -13.13 -12.22
CA GLU A 382 -26.36 -14.18 -13.11
C GLU A 382 -25.12 -14.87 -12.50
#